data_AF-A0A3D9UWE5-F1
#
_entry.id   AF-A0A3D9UWE5-F1
#
_cell.length_a   1.000
_cell.length_b   1.000
_cell.length_c   1.000
_cell.angle_alpha   90.00
_cell.angle_beta   90.00
_cell.angle_gamma   90.00
#
_symmetry.space_group_name_H-M   'P 1'
#
loop_
_entity.id
_entity.type
_entity.pdbx_description
1 polymer ?
#
loop_
_entity_poly.entity_id
_entity_poly.type
_entity_poly.pdbx_seq_one_letter_code
_entity_poly.pdbx_strand_id
1 'polypeptide(L)'
;MNTTPRPDGPNQRPNPDQQQGRPPFPGGPRQRPPYGVPPQQSPVYGPRPRPPYGRATQQPPYLLQPQYPNGAHFQTMGGPRPAYPYATVKPSEPWWEKDGVVAKLFAGAGVLVTLIGVVMLLVIAARAGLLRPELRVGGGALLSAALLAGSTRLHQRLGGRIGAIALAATGTAGLFLCVLAATNFYGWIPAVAGLTLAAVVAAGTVALATKWNSQVLAVLMTAAVGVLAPVLTHGVSTTLVAFLVLLQAAGCIPEFTRQWPGIAVARTLPVAIATGIVVVDDKFALASQLAAYLVATIGLASALPASRRTTEWVTALTYGAASAPMIVAIQALDFRVAAIAGTAIAAITLTSIVIARPVGLATTAVATLVTGAAMLSAATVITTGAWLAPILLAIALVLAVSVYQVKNHFVAALSLAFTLLGIGQTTNPGMALWPENYAAQSLTTGLLLAAIVAVGLLVGIRRYGADPIGAIFLAAFGLLMATYFLAGGAAALAFGSDAAQVGHVGTTVSWMLLAAGVLAVSLKVEKPGLLLGLGLGLAGLSLGRLFLSDLANTGGVVRAAAFIITGLVLLGAGAGYARAFAQQKATREPADGPTGTPAGADSHVGARRG
;
A
#
# COMPACT_ATOMS: atom_id res chain seq x y z
N MET A 1 22.06 -80.83 -4.13
CA MET A 1 21.48 -79.80 -5.02
C MET A 1 22.47 -78.65 -5.04
N ASN A 2 23.27 -78.50 -6.09
CA ASN A 2 22.93 -77.92 -7.41
C ASN A 2 22.84 -76.38 -7.30
N THR A 3 23.59 -75.56 -8.06
CA THR A 3 24.48 -75.87 -9.21
C THR A 3 25.59 -74.83 -9.39
N THR A 4 26.71 -75.25 -10.00
CA THR A 4 27.81 -74.45 -10.60
C THR A 4 27.40 -73.88 -11.99
N PRO A 5 28.17 -73.00 -12.70
CA PRO A 5 29.63 -72.78 -12.64
C PRO A 5 30.21 -71.34 -12.79
N ARG A 6 31.56 -71.32 -12.75
CA ARG A 6 32.56 -70.29 -13.17
C ARG A 6 32.58 -70.04 -14.70
N PRO A 7 33.46 -69.20 -15.29
CA PRO A 7 34.52 -68.33 -14.72
C PRO A 7 34.23 -66.81 -14.97
N ASP A 8 35.13 -65.81 -14.90
CA ASP A 8 36.59 -65.67 -14.64
C ASP A 8 36.80 -64.41 -13.74
N GLY A 9 37.94 -63.77 -13.50
CA GLY A 9 39.37 -63.91 -13.83
C GLY A 9 40.18 -62.94 -12.93
N PRO A 10 41.51 -63.07 -12.75
CA PRO A 10 42.09 -62.91 -11.40
C PRO A 10 42.82 -61.60 -11.07
N ASN A 11 42.80 -61.26 -9.77
CA ASN A 11 43.91 -60.84 -8.86
C ASN A 11 45.18 -60.13 -9.41
N GLN A 12 45.87 -59.22 -8.70
CA GLN A 12 45.67 -58.50 -7.41
C GLN A 12 46.76 -57.39 -7.30
N ARG A 13 46.72 -56.60 -6.21
CA ARG A 13 47.80 -55.71 -5.70
C ARG A 13 49.08 -56.52 -5.32
N PRO A 14 50.31 -55.96 -5.14
CA PRO A 14 50.54 -54.69 -4.41
C PRO A 14 51.79 -53.81 -4.76
N ASN A 15 51.93 -52.73 -3.98
CA ASN A 15 53.15 -51.92 -3.70
C ASN A 15 54.07 -52.71 -2.70
N PRO A 16 55.33 -52.31 -2.36
CA PRO A 16 56.04 -51.04 -2.63
C PRO A 16 57.57 -51.18 -2.93
N ASP A 17 58.30 -50.06 -2.74
CA ASP A 17 59.74 -49.90 -2.40
C ASP A 17 60.87 -50.12 -3.43
N GLN A 18 61.49 -49.00 -3.81
CA GLN A 18 62.95 -48.72 -3.80
C GLN A 18 63.16 -47.25 -4.23
N GLN A 19 64.18 -46.47 -3.86
CA GLN A 19 65.12 -46.27 -2.74
C GLN A 19 66.16 -45.24 -3.28
N GLN A 20 67.03 -44.67 -2.42
CA GLN A 20 68.08 -43.67 -2.76
C GLN A 20 67.54 -42.27 -3.18
N GLY A 21 68.24 -41.14 -2.96
CA GLY A 21 69.47 -40.88 -2.20
C GLY A 21 69.83 -39.37 -2.21
N ARG A 22 70.33 -38.82 -1.10
CA ARG A 22 70.92 -37.44 -0.95
C ARG A 22 72.48 -37.55 -1.00
N PRO A 23 73.35 -36.49 -0.94
CA PRO A 23 73.14 -35.08 -0.57
C PRO A 23 73.76 -33.98 -1.52
N PRO A 24 74.78 -33.11 -1.22
CA PRO A 24 74.54 -31.63 -1.23
C PRO A 24 75.64 -30.70 -1.86
N PHE A 25 75.42 -29.37 -1.69
CA PHE A 25 76.41 -28.27 -1.53
C PHE A 25 76.97 -27.52 -2.79
N PRO A 26 77.71 -26.36 -2.67
CA PRO A 26 77.40 -25.16 -3.47
C PRO A 26 78.57 -24.57 -4.31
N GLY A 27 78.36 -23.43 -5.01
CA GLY A 27 79.50 -22.66 -5.56
C GLY A 27 79.22 -21.33 -6.30
N GLY A 28 79.53 -20.20 -5.64
CA GLY A 28 80.16 -19.04 -6.28
C GLY A 28 79.29 -17.91 -6.90
N PRO A 29 79.81 -16.65 -6.98
CA PRO A 29 79.05 -15.48 -7.46
C PRO A 29 79.52 -14.89 -8.81
N ARG A 30 78.70 -14.01 -9.41
CA ARG A 30 79.14 -12.95 -10.35
C ARG A 30 78.11 -11.81 -10.49
N GLN A 31 78.55 -10.58 -10.30
CA GLN A 31 77.83 -9.34 -10.66
C GLN A 31 78.34 -8.83 -12.03
N ARG A 32 77.52 -8.10 -12.82
CA ARG A 32 77.90 -7.05 -13.81
C ARG A 32 76.64 -6.35 -14.40
N PRO A 33 76.73 -5.21 -15.14
CA PRO A 33 75.91 -4.02 -14.87
C PRO A 33 75.13 -3.46 -16.12
N PRO A 34 74.42 -2.30 -16.06
CA PRO A 34 73.43 -1.89 -17.07
C PRO A 34 73.86 -0.79 -18.08
N TYR A 35 73.19 -0.74 -19.24
CA TYR A 35 73.16 0.34 -20.28
C TYR A 35 71.84 0.23 -21.10
N GLY A 36 71.35 1.22 -21.88
CA GLY A 36 71.78 2.62 -22.01
C GLY A 36 71.85 3.20 -23.44
N VAL A 37 70.72 3.37 -24.17
CA VAL A 37 70.68 3.94 -25.56
C VAL A 37 69.41 4.82 -25.78
N PRO A 38 69.42 5.92 -26.59
CA PRO A 38 68.46 7.05 -26.40
C PRO A 38 67.67 7.46 -27.71
N PRO A 39 67.35 8.73 -28.12
CA PRO A 39 66.01 9.03 -28.72
C PRO A 39 65.97 9.75 -30.11
N GLN A 40 64.82 9.70 -30.81
CA GLN A 40 64.37 10.59 -31.93
C GLN A 40 62.92 10.19 -32.37
N GLN A 41 62.07 10.97 -33.07
CA GLN A 41 62.01 12.40 -33.45
C GLN A 41 60.51 12.80 -33.71
N SER A 42 60.18 13.76 -34.60
CA SER A 42 58.81 14.11 -35.04
C SER A 42 58.80 14.84 -36.41
N PRO A 43 57.76 14.70 -37.27
CA PRO A 43 57.55 15.55 -38.46
C PRO A 43 56.34 16.50 -38.34
N VAL A 44 56.36 17.63 -39.08
CA VAL A 44 55.27 18.65 -39.11
C VAL A 44 55.03 19.17 -40.56
N TYR A 45 53.80 19.05 -41.07
CA TYR A 45 53.19 19.78 -42.23
C TYR A 45 51.69 19.39 -42.32
N GLY A 46 50.79 20.01 -43.10
CA GLY A 46 50.82 21.19 -43.99
C GLY A 46 49.40 21.51 -44.53
N PRO A 47 49.04 22.74 -44.96
CA PRO A 47 47.62 23.16 -45.15
C PRO A 47 47.11 23.38 -46.60
N ARG A 48 45.77 23.52 -46.74
CA ARG A 48 44.91 24.02 -47.88
C ARG A 48 44.02 22.94 -48.58
N PRO A 49 42.93 23.28 -49.34
CA PRO A 49 42.13 24.53 -49.46
C PRO A 49 40.57 24.35 -49.40
N ARG A 50 39.82 25.44 -49.65
CA ARG A 50 38.37 25.58 -50.03
C ARG A 50 38.26 26.81 -50.99
N PRO A 51 37.10 27.16 -51.60
CA PRO A 51 35.96 26.41 -52.17
C PRO A 51 35.90 26.64 -53.72
N PRO A 52 34.75 26.59 -54.44
CA PRO A 52 33.88 27.79 -54.57
C PRO A 52 32.35 27.51 -54.65
N TYR A 53 31.53 28.57 -54.82
CA TYR A 53 30.06 28.55 -54.94
C TYR A 53 29.57 28.79 -56.39
N GLY A 54 28.34 28.33 -56.69
CA GLY A 54 27.59 28.72 -57.90
C GLY A 54 26.07 28.82 -57.63
N ARG A 55 25.43 29.90 -58.12
CA ARG A 55 23.97 30.16 -58.18
C ARG A 55 23.53 30.09 -59.65
N ALA A 56 22.26 29.97 -60.05
CA ALA A 56 20.99 29.54 -59.44
C ALA A 56 19.88 29.63 -60.53
N THR A 57 18.71 29.00 -60.35
CA THR A 57 17.44 29.51 -60.94
C THR A 57 16.15 28.94 -60.30
N GLN A 58 15.19 29.85 -60.07
CA GLN A 58 13.72 29.63 -60.11
C GLN A 58 13.03 28.79 -59.01
N GLN A 59 11.69 28.71 -59.07
CA GLN A 59 10.77 28.73 -57.90
C GLN A 59 9.64 27.65 -57.95
N PRO A 60 8.83 27.47 -56.88
CA PRO A 60 7.96 26.28 -56.63
C PRO A 60 6.49 26.55 -57.10
N PRO A 61 5.39 25.90 -56.60
CA PRO A 61 5.25 24.74 -55.71
C PRO A 61 4.18 23.69 -56.10
N TYR A 62 4.30 22.42 -55.67
CA TYR A 62 3.15 21.49 -55.55
C TYR A 62 3.24 20.55 -54.35
N LEU A 63 2.08 20.29 -53.73
CA LEU A 63 1.85 19.31 -52.67
C LEU A 63 1.39 17.99 -53.28
N LEU A 64 1.94 16.84 -52.83
CA LEU A 64 1.38 15.52 -53.13
C LEU A 64 1.37 14.63 -51.89
N GLN A 65 0.26 13.91 -51.72
CA GLN A 65 0.02 12.97 -50.62
C GLN A 65 0.53 11.56 -51.00
N PRO A 66 1.01 10.73 -50.05
CA PRO A 66 1.27 9.32 -50.32
C PRO A 66 -0.03 8.56 -50.62
N GLN A 67 -0.17 8.10 -51.87
CA GLN A 67 -1.33 7.33 -52.34
C GLN A 67 -1.04 5.82 -52.22
N TYR A 68 -2.02 5.04 -51.75
CA TYR A 68 -1.90 3.58 -51.59
C TYR A 68 -1.88 2.85 -52.95
N PRO A 69 -0.89 1.96 -53.21
CA PRO A 69 -1.02 0.88 -54.18
C PRO A 69 -1.90 -0.24 -53.60
N ASN A 70 -2.73 -0.86 -54.44
CA ASN A 70 -3.71 -1.87 -54.03
C ASN A 70 -3.30 -3.27 -54.53
N GLY A 71 -3.70 -4.32 -53.80
CA GLY A 71 -3.68 -5.71 -54.28
C GLY A 71 -2.32 -6.42 -54.35
N ALA A 72 -1.93 -7.09 -53.26
CA ALA A 72 -0.97 -8.20 -53.30
C ALA A 72 -1.50 -9.35 -52.42
N HIS A 73 -1.44 -10.59 -52.91
CA HIS A 73 -1.98 -11.75 -52.20
C HIS A 73 -1.11 -12.11 -51.00
N PHE A 74 -1.66 -12.06 -49.78
CA PHE A 74 -0.96 -12.51 -48.57
C PHE A 74 -0.83 -14.04 -48.56
N GLN A 75 0.25 -14.55 -49.16
CA GLN A 75 0.71 -15.91 -48.93
C GLN A 75 1.06 -16.07 -47.45
N THR A 76 0.47 -17.08 -46.79
CA THR A 76 0.73 -17.40 -45.38
C THR A 76 2.07 -18.10 -45.22
N MET A 77 3.16 -17.35 -45.40
CA MET A 77 4.53 -17.85 -45.20
C MET A 77 4.80 -18.01 -43.70
N GLY A 78 4.78 -19.26 -43.23
CA GLY A 78 4.98 -19.65 -41.83
C GLY A 78 6.43 -19.50 -41.36
N GLY A 79 6.96 -18.27 -41.36
CA GLY A 79 8.28 -17.97 -40.80
C GLY A 79 8.30 -18.13 -39.27
N PRO A 80 9.28 -18.86 -38.68
CA PRO A 80 9.45 -18.91 -37.24
C PRO A 80 9.68 -17.51 -36.68
N ARG A 81 8.82 -17.06 -35.75
CA ARG A 81 9.06 -15.81 -35.01
C ARG A 81 10.33 -15.99 -34.17
N PRO A 82 11.25 -15.02 -34.13
CA PRO A 82 12.40 -15.10 -33.22
C PRO A 82 11.90 -15.20 -31.79
N ALA A 83 12.22 -16.31 -31.12
CA ALA A 83 11.85 -16.50 -29.73
C ALA A 83 12.66 -15.53 -28.86
N TYR A 84 11.98 -14.56 -28.25
CA TYR A 84 12.56 -13.78 -27.17
C TYR A 84 12.99 -14.77 -26.07
N PRO A 85 14.26 -14.81 -25.66
CA PRO A 85 14.68 -15.68 -24.57
C PRO A 85 14.01 -15.18 -23.30
N TYR A 86 13.05 -15.95 -22.78
CA TYR A 86 12.57 -15.76 -21.42
C TYR A 86 13.78 -15.83 -20.49
N ALA A 87 14.08 -14.73 -19.81
CA ALA A 87 15.10 -14.73 -18.77
C ALA A 87 14.70 -15.77 -17.73
N THR A 88 15.45 -16.87 -17.66
CA THR A 88 15.18 -17.94 -16.71
C THR A 88 15.28 -17.36 -15.31
N VAL A 89 14.15 -17.31 -14.61
CA VAL A 89 14.12 -16.91 -13.20
C VAL A 89 14.93 -17.96 -12.46
N LYS A 90 16.20 -17.66 -12.17
CA LYS A 90 17.08 -18.55 -11.42
C LYS A 90 16.33 -18.92 -10.13
N PRO A 91 16.12 -20.21 -9.83
CA PRO A 91 15.44 -20.61 -8.61
C PRO A 91 16.08 -19.90 -7.42
N SER A 92 15.27 -19.26 -6.57
CA SER A 92 15.80 -18.59 -5.39
C SER A 92 16.38 -19.65 -4.48
N GLU A 93 17.72 -19.77 -4.49
CA GLU A 93 18.49 -20.62 -3.59
C GLU A 93 17.92 -20.53 -2.17
N PRO A 94 17.61 -21.68 -1.54
CA PRO A 94 17.12 -21.73 -0.18
C PRO A 94 18.02 -20.93 0.77
N TRP A 95 17.41 -20.27 1.74
CA TRP A 95 18.11 -19.28 2.59
C TRP A 95 19.26 -19.88 3.42
N TRP A 96 19.27 -21.20 3.62
CA TRP A 96 20.32 -21.95 4.32
C TRP A 96 21.55 -22.27 3.45
N GLU A 97 21.40 -22.36 2.13
CA GLU A 97 22.49 -22.66 1.17
C GLU A 97 23.35 -21.44 0.85
N LYS A 98 22.88 -20.23 1.17
CA LYS A 98 23.61 -18.99 0.94
C LYS A 98 24.86 -18.91 1.82
N ASP A 99 25.99 -18.54 1.22
CA ASP A 99 27.36 -18.66 1.74
C ASP A 99 27.48 -18.63 3.27
N GLY A 100 27.62 -19.81 3.87
CA GLY A 100 27.95 -19.98 5.29
C GLY A 100 26.92 -19.46 6.28
N VAL A 101 25.64 -19.28 5.91
CA VAL A 101 24.56 -18.88 6.86
C VAL A 101 24.50 -19.81 8.07
N VAL A 102 24.56 -21.14 7.85
CA VAL A 102 24.58 -22.13 8.93
C VAL A 102 25.82 -22.00 9.82
N ALA A 103 27.01 -21.80 9.24
CA ALA A 103 28.25 -21.59 10.01
C ALA A 103 28.20 -20.29 10.84
N LYS A 104 27.61 -19.22 10.29
CA LYS A 104 27.38 -17.95 11.00
C LYS A 104 26.37 -18.10 12.15
N LEU A 105 25.35 -18.95 11.99
CA LEU A 105 24.40 -19.29 13.06
C LEU A 105 25.07 -20.05 14.21
N PHE A 106 25.86 -21.09 13.94
CA PHE A 106 26.60 -21.82 14.99
C PHE A 106 27.65 -20.94 15.68
N ALA A 107 28.39 -20.12 14.93
CA ALA A 107 29.32 -19.15 15.51
C ALA A 107 28.59 -18.12 16.39
N GLY A 108 27.46 -17.60 15.94
CA GLY A 108 26.61 -16.69 16.72
C GLY A 108 26.05 -17.32 17.99
N ALA A 109 25.62 -18.57 17.94
CA ALA A 109 25.16 -19.32 19.10
C ALA A 109 26.29 -19.56 20.12
N GLY A 110 27.50 -19.91 19.67
CA GLY A 110 28.68 -20.03 20.54
C GLY A 110 29.06 -18.71 21.23
N VAL A 111 29.02 -17.59 20.49
CA VAL A 111 29.21 -16.24 21.05
C VAL A 111 28.11 -15.89 22.06
N LEU A 112 26.85 -16.23 21.79
CA LEU A 112 25.74 -15.98 22.70
C LEU A 112 25.88 -16.77 24.01
N VAL A 113 26.17 -18.08 23.94
CA VAL A 113 26.35 -18.94 25.12
C VAL A 113 27.54 -18.50 25.97
N THR A 114 28.68 -18.18 25.34
CA THR A 114 29.87 -17.68 26.05
C THR A 114 29.61 -16.30 26.68
N LEU A 115 28.89 -15.40 26.00
CA LEU A 115 28.48 -14.11 26.57
C LEU A 115 27.55 -14.29 27.78
N ILE A 116 26.57 -15.20 27.71
CA ILE A 116 25.69 -15.54 28.84
C ILE A 116 26.52 -16.07 30.02
N GLY A 117 27.48 -16.97 29.78
CA GLY A 117 28.38 -17.48 30.81
C GLY A 117 29.22 -16.40 31.48
N VAL A 118 29.81 -15.49 30.70
CA VAL A 118 30.59 -14.34 31.21
C VAL A 118 29.70 -13.37 32.01
N VAL A 119 28.48 -13.11 31.56
CA VAL A 119 27.50 -12.30 32.31
C VAL A 119 27.09 -13.00 33.61
N MET A 120 26.90 -14.31 33.61
CA MET A 120 26.63 -15.10 34.83
C MET A 120 27.76 -14.98 35.84
N LEU A 121 29.01 -15.16 35.41
CA LEU A 121 30.19 -14.99 36.27
C LEU A 121 30.33 -13.55 36.80
N LEU A 122 30.04 -12.53 35.98
CA LEU A 122 29.99 -11.14 36.42
C LEU A 122 28.89 -10.88 37.46
N VAL A 123 27.71 -11.49 37.29
CA VAL A 123 26.59 -11.39 38.26
C VAL A 123 26.93 -12.11 39.57
N ILE A 124 27.62 -13.25 39.52
CA ILE A 124 28.11 -13.97 40.70
C ILE A 124 29.16 -13.13 41.44
N ALA A 125 30.19 -12.62 40.73
CA ALA A 125 31.21 -11.74 41.30
C ALA A 125 30.60 -10.42 41.85
N ALA A 126 29.54 -9.91 41.22
CA ALA A 126 28.80 -8.74 41.68
C ALA A 126 28.00 -9.00 42.97
N ARG A 127 27.40 -10.19 43.12
CA ARG A 127 26.70 -10.60 44.35
C ARG A 127 27.67 -10.94 45.48
N ALA A 128 28.84 -11.49 45.16
CA ALA A 128 29.94 -11.75 46.11
C ALA A 128 30.70 -10.48 46.54
N GLY A 129 30.28 -9.28 46.11
CA GLY A 129 30.94 -8.01 46.44
C GLY A 129 32.31 -7.79 45.79
N LEU A 130 32.81 -8.76 45.01
CA LEU A 130 34.19 -8.83 44.51
C LEU A 130 34.58 -7.65 43.59
N LEU A 131 33.58 -7.08 42.90
CA LEU A 131 33.71 -5.89 42.08
C LEU A 131 32.83 -4.79 42.68
N ARG A 132 33.41 -3.65 43.09
CA ARG A 132 32.61 -2.49 43.52
C ARG A 132 31.81 -1.90 42.33
N PRO A 133 30.63 -1.29 42.55
CA PRO A 133 29.80 -0.70 41.49
C PRO A 133 30.57 0.20 40.50
N GLU A 134 31.46 1.04 41.02
CA GLU A 134 32.24 2.04 40.27
C GLU A 134 33.20 1.34 39.30
N LEU A 135 33.80 0.22 39.73
CA LEU A 135 34.66 -0.61 38.88
C LEU A 135 33.87 -1.35 37.79
N ARG A 136 32.61 -1.74 38.05
CA ARG A 136 31.75 -2.38 37.05
C ARG A 136 31.38 -1.40 35.93
N VAL A 137 30.88 -0.21 36.29
CA VAL A 137 30.43 0.80 35.32
C VAL A 137 31.62 1.49 34.65
N GLY A 138 32.62 1.92 35.42
CA GLY A 138 33.84 2.54 34.90
C GLY A 138 34.66 1.58 34.05
N GLY A 139 34.87 0.35 34.51
CA GLY A 139 35.53 -0.71 33.74
C GLY A 139 34.77 -1.09 32.47
N GLY A 140 33.43 -1.18 32.55
CA GLY A 140 32.56 -1.41 31.39
C GLY A 140 32.64 -0.28 30.36
N ALA A 141 32.65 0.99 30.80
CA ALA A 141 32.78 2.15 29.93
C ALA A 141 34.17 2.24 29.28
N LEU A 142 35.24 1.97 30.04
CA LEU A 142 36.62 1.91 29.53
C LEU A 142 36.80 0.77 28.51
N LEU A 143 36.29 -0.43 28.80
CA LEU A 143 36.28 -1.56 27.85
C LEU A 143 35.51 -1.20 26.58
N SER A 144 34.35 -0.57 26.73
CA SER A 144 33.51 -0.13 25.60
C SER A 144 34.20 0.92 24.72
N ALA A 145 34.88 1.89 25.33
CA ALA A 145 35.72 2.86 24.63
C ALA A 145 36.93 2.19 23.94
N ALA A 146 37.53 1.18 24.57
CA ALA A 146 38.60 0.37 23.98
C ALA A 146 38.13 -0.48 22.80
N LEU A 147 36.92 -1.05 22.85
CA LEU A 147 36.28 -1.74 21.72
C LEU A 147 36.02 -0.79 20.55
N LEU A 148 35.60 0.45 20.83
CA LEU A 148 35.44 1.48 19.81
C LEU A 148 36.79 1.91 19.21
N ALA A 149 37.81 2.16 20.02
CA ALA A 149 39.16 2.46 19.56
C ALA A 149 39.83 1.26 18.83
N GLY A 150 39.42 0.03 19.15
CA GLY A 150 39.79 -1.19 18.43
C GLY A 150 39.09 -1.27 17.08
N SER A 151 37.78 -0.96 17.03
CA SER A 151 36.98 -0.99 15.80
C SER A 151 37.51 -0.02 14.73
N THR A 152 37.94 1.18 15.12
CA THR A 152 38.52 2.16 14.17
C THR A 152 39.86 1.72 13.58
N ARG A 153 40.73 1.11 14.39
CA ARG A 153 41.98 0.49 13.92
C ARG A 153 41.73 -0.76 13.06
N LEU A 154 40.73 -1.58 13.40
CA LEU A 154 40.40 -2.78 12.63
C LEU A 154 39.78 -2.44 11.27
N HIS A 155 38.98 -1.36 11.18
CA HIS A 155 38.39 -0.90 9.91
C HIS A 155 39.44 -0.53 8.86
N GLN A 156 40.65 -0.12 9.28
CA GLN A 156 41.76 0.21 8.39
C GLN A 156 42.45 -1.03 7.79
N ARG A 157 42.19 -2.23 8.30
CA ARG A 157 42.80 -3.49 7.80
C ARG A 157 41.95 -4.10 6.69
N LEU A 158 42.61 -4.70 5.69
CA LEU A 158 41.98 -5.53 4.66
C LEU A 158 41.12 -6.62 5.32
N GLY A 159 39.89 -6.81 4.82
CA GLY A 159 38.88 -7.72 5.40
C GLY A 159 38.25 -7.26 6.73
N GLY A 160 38.85 -6.34 7.48
CA GLY A 160 38.47 -6.00 8.85
C GLY A 160 37.11 -5.34 9.04
N ARG A 161 36.43 -4.91 7.96
CA ARG A 161 35.18 -4.12 8.02
C ARG A 161 34.05 -4.79 8.80
N ILE A 162 33.83 -6.10 8.65
CA ILE A 162 32.75 -6.82 9.34
C ILE A 162 33.01 -6.86 10.84
N GLY A 163 34.23 -7.25 11.24
CA GLY A 163 34.66 -7.24 12.65
C GLY A 163 34.65 -5.84 13.25
N ALA A 164 35.01 -4.80 12.49
CA ALA A 164 34.94 -3.41 12.93
C ALA A 164 33.49 -2.95 13.20
N ILE A 165 32.54 -3.29 12.32
CA ILE A 165 31.12 -2.97 12.53
C ILE A 165 30.58 -3.69 13.78
N ALA A 166 30.96 -4.96 13.98
CA ALA A 166 30.59 -5.72 15.18
C ALA A 166 31.19 -5.13 16.47
N LEU A 167 32.51 -4.86 16.50
CA LEU A 167 33.19 -4.27 17.66
C LEU A 167 32.64 -2.87 18.01
N ALA A 168 32.32 -2.06 16.99
CA ALA A 168 31.69 -0.76 17.22
C ALA A 168 30.31 -0.93 17.87
N ALA A 169 29.45 -1.80 17.31
CA ALA A 169 28.12 -2.07 17.85
C ALA A 169 28.15 -2.61 19.30
N THR A 170 29.07 -3.53 19.60
CA THR A 170 29.25 -4.07 20.97
C THR A 170 29.75 -2.98 21.93
N GLY A 171 30.71 -2.15 21.50
CA GLY A 171 31.19 -1.04 22.33
C GLY A 171 30.10 -0.01 22.63
N THR A 172 29.26 0.35 21.65
CA THR A 172 28.21 1.36 21.86
C THR A 172 27.02 0.82 22.63
N ALA A 173 26.69 -0.47 22.47
CA ALA A 173 25.76 -1.16 23.37
C ALA A 173 26.30 -1.20 24.81
N GLY A 174 27.59 -1.47 25.00
CA GLY A 174 28.26 -1.44 26.31
C GLY A 174 28.23 -0.07 26.97
N LEU A 175 28.51 1.01 26.22
CA LEU A 175 28.34 2.39 26.72
C LEU A 175 26.89 2.68 27.12
N PHE A 176 25.91 2.28 26.31
CA PHE A 176 24.50 2.48 26.64
C PHE A 176 24.11 1.75 27.92
N LEU A 177 24.54 0.50 28.10
CA LEU A 177 24.31 -0.28 29.32
C LEU A 177 24.99 0.34 30.55
N CYS A 178 26.16 0.99 30.39
CA CYS A 178 26.82 1.72 31.47
C CYS A 178 26.02 2.98 31.87
N VAL A 179 25.50 3.74 30.90
CA VAL A 179 24.61 4.89 31.17
C VAL A 179 23.31 4.44 31.84
N LEU A 180 22.70 3.35 31.36
CA LEU A 180 21.50 2.74 31.94
C LEU A 180 21.74 2.29 33.39
N ALA A 181 22.89 1.68 33.69
CA ALA A 181 23.22 1.25 35.04
C ALA A 181 23.50 2.42 35.99
N ALA A 182 24.25 3.44 35.54
CA ALA A 182 24.51 4.64 36.33
C ALA A 182 23.23 5.45 36.62
N THR A 183 22.25 5.42 35.70
CA THR A 183 20.95 6.07 35.86
C THR A 183 20.03 5.26 36.78
N ASN A 184 19.74 4.00 36.43
CA ASN A 184 18.63 3.24 37.01
C ASN A 184 19.02 2.27 38.14
N PHE A 185 20.22 1.68 38.08
CA PHE A 185 20.63 0.66 39.07
C PHE A 185 21.43 1.25 40.23
N TYR A 186 22.11 2.38 40.02
CA TYR A 186 22.94 3.03 41.04
C TYR A 186 22.53 4.48 41.36
N GLY A 187 21.63 5.10 40.58
CA GLY A 187 21.07 6.43 40.88
C GLY A 187 22.06 7.61 40.82
N TRP A 188 23.25 7.42 40.24
CA TRP A 188 24.31 8.43 40.17
C TRP A 188 24.02 9.56 39.19
N ILE A 189 23.19 9.29 38.17
CA ILE A 189 22.92 10.21 37.06
C ILE A 189 21.41 10.40 36.95
N PRO A 190 20.88 11.65 37.01
CA PRO A 190 19.45 11.90 36.78
C PRO A 190 19.02 11.50 35.37
N ALA A 191 17.78 11.02 35.19
CA ALA A 191 17.27 10.50 33.92
C ALA A 191 17.49 11.43 32.71
N VAL A 192 17.37 12.75 32.88
CA VAL A 192 17.63 13.74 31.82
C VAL A 192 19.11 13.70 31.36
N ALA A 193 20.06 13.58 32.28
CA ALA A 193 21.47 13.44 31.98
C ALA A 193 21.81 12.04 31.41
N GLY A 194 21.08 11.01 31.83
CA GLY A 194 21.13 9.68 31.19
C GLY A 194 20.71 9.74 29.71
N LEU A 195 19.60 10.44 29.41
CA LEU A 195 19.12 10.66 28.04
C LEU A 195 20.09 11.50 27.19
N THR A 196 20.71 12.56 27.73
CA THR A 196 21.69 13.36 26.94
C THR A 196 22.99 12.58 26.69
N LEU A 197 23.48 11.80 27.64
CA LEU A 197 24.61 10.89 27.41
C LEU A 197 24.27 9.81 26.36
N ALA A 198 23.07 9.24 26.43
CA ALA A 198 22.57 8.32 25.40
C ALA A 198 22.50 8.99 24.02
N ALA A 199 22.05 10.26 23.93
CA ALA A 199 22.04 11.03 22.68
C ALA A 199 23.44 11.21 22.10
N VAL A 200 24.44 11.57 22.93
CA VAL A 200 25.83 11.78 22.49
C VAL A 200 26.44 10.47 21.99
N VAL A 201 26.24 9.35 22.70
CA VAL A 201 26.68 8.02 22.24
C VAL A 201 25.99 7.64 20.92
N ALA A 202 24.68 7.84 20.81
CA ALA A 202 23.92 7.56 19.59
C ALA A 202 24.45 8.39 18.40
N ALA A 203 24.57 9.71 18.56
CA ALA A 203 25.04 10.63 17.52
C ALA A 203 26.47 10.32 17.07
N GLY A 204 27.40 10.07 18.01
CA GLY A 204 28.76 9.66 17.69
C GLY A 204 28.82 8.35 16.90
N THR A 205 27.94 7.40 17.23
CA THR A 205 27.86 6.11 16.53
C THR A 205 27.24 6.23 15.13
N VAL A 206 26.19 7.04 14.98
CA VAL A 206 25.57 7.34 13.68
C VAL A 206 26.52 8.13 12.78
N ALA A 207 27.33 9.05 13.34
CA ALA A 207 28.40 9.72 12.61
C ALA A 207 29.49 8.73 12.15
N LEU A 208 29.91 7.81 13.01
CA LEU A 208 30.87 6.75 12.66
C LEU A 208 30.33 5.80 11.58
N ALA A 209 29.08 5.37 11.71
CA ALA A 209 28.37 4.58 10.70
C ALA A 209 28.26 5.31 9.36
N THR A 210 27.96 6.62 9.39
CA THR A 210 27.91 7.50 8.20
C THR A 210 29.29 7.65 7.55
N LYS A 211 30.37 7.73 8.34
CA LYS A 211 31.76 7.73 7.84
C LYS A 211 32.15 6.41 7.18
N TRP A 212 31.68 5.28 7.71
CA TRP A 212 31.94 3.94 7.20
C TRP A 212 30.94 3.43 6.15
N ASN A 213 29.95 4.25 5.80
CA ASN A 213 28.86 3.90 4.89
C ASN A 213 28.10 2.62 5.31
N SER A 214 27.92 2.39 6.61
CA SER A 214 27.25 1.22 7.18
C SER A 214 25.84 1.53 7.68
N GLN A 215 24.83 1.31 6.82
CA GLN A 215 23.42 1.45 7.20
C GLN A 215 23.06 0.57 8.42
N VAL A 216 23.56 -0.67 8.47
CA VAL A 216 23.25 -1.62 9.55
C VAL A 216 23.64 -1.08 10.92
N LEU A 217 24.84 -0.48 11.05
CA LEU A 217 25.30 0.09 12.32
C LEU A 217 24.43 1.29 12.75
N ALA A 218 24.08 2.18 11.82
CA ALA A 218 23.21 3.32 12.11
C ALA A 218 21.79 2.89 12.51
N VAL A 219 21.20 1.91 11.80
CA VAL A 219 19.87 1.36 12.08
C VAL A 219 19.82 0.68 13.45
N LEU A 220 20.75 -0.24 13.73
CA LEU A 220 20.79 -0.97 15.01
C LEU A 220 20.90 -0.01 16.19
N MET A 221 21.73 1.03 16.08
CA MET A 221 22.01 1.94 17.19
C MET A 221 20.87 2.94 17.40
N THR A 222 20.27 3.45 16.33
CA THR A 222 19.07 4.30 16.43
C THR A 222 17.90 3.53 17.04
N ALA A 223 17.70 2.26 16.62
CA ALA A 223 16.66 1.40 17.16
C ALA A 223 16.91 1.02 18.63
N ALA A 224 18.14 0.62 18.99
CA ALA A 224 18.49 0.27 20.37
C ALA A 224 18.28 1.45 21.32
N VAL A 225 18.71 2.66 20.93
CA VAL A 225 18.49 3.89 21.71
C VAL A 225 16.99 4.16 21.86
N GLY A 226 16.22 4.10 20.78
CA GLY A 226 14.77 4.33 20.83
C GLY A 226 14.00 3.31 21.67
N VAL A 227 14.40 2.04 21.65
CA VAL A 227 13.75 0.94 22.41
C VAL A 227 14.17 0.90 23.87
N LEU A 228 15.40 1.31 24.22
CA LEU A 228 15.90 1.30 25.60
C LEU A 228 15.69 2.63 26.34
N ALA A 229 15.45 3.74 25.65
CA ALA A 229 15.16 5.03 26.28
C ALA A 229 13.96 5.02 27.27
N PRO A 230 12.84 4.31 27.03
CA PRO A 230 11.75 4.22 28.02
C PRO A 230 12.19 3.61 29.36
N VAL A 231 13.24 2.78 29.36
CA VAL A 231 13.80 2.21 30.59
C VAL A 231 14.48 3.30 31.41
N LEU A 232 15.28 4.18 30.79
CA LEU A 232 15.95 5.32 31.44
C LEU A 232 14.99 6.29 32.16
N THR A 233 13.72 6.32 31.76
CA THR A 233 12.68 7.17 32.35
C THR A 233 11.67 6.41 33.22
N HIS A 234 11.94 5.14 33.55
CA HIS A 234 11.05 4.26 34.33
C HIS A 234 9.62 4.10 33.76
N GLY A 235 9.45 4.32 32.45
CA GLY A 235 8.14 4.38 31.80
C GLY A 235 8.11 5.41 30.67
N VAL A 236 6.94 5.56 30.04
CA VAL A 236 6.72 6.53 28.96
C VAL A 236 6.31 7.88 29.56
N SER A 237 7.01 8.96 29.20
CA SER A 237 6.77 10.30 29.75
C SER A 237 6.92 11.38 28.69
N THR A 238 6.39 12.57 28.94
CA THR A 238 6.50 13.73 28.02
C THR A 238 7.95 14.08 27.71
N THR A 239 8.86 13.96 28.69
CA THR A 239 10.31 14.17 28.51
C THR A 239 10.93 13.12 27.59
N LEU A 240 10.53 11.85 27.73
CA LEU A 240 10.94 10.77 26.83
C LEU A 240 10.44 11.02 25.41
N VAL A 241 9.17 11.39 25.25
CA VAL A 241 8.58 11.69 23.94
C VAL A 241 9.31 12.85 23.27
N ALA A 242 9.62 13.93 24.00
CA ALA A 242 10.43 15.04 23.48
C ALA A 242 11.84 14.58 23.03
N PHE A 243 12.52 13.74 23.81
CA PHE A 243 13.79 13.12 23.42
C PHE A 243 13.66 12.26 22.15
N LEU A 244 12.61 11.46 22.05
CA LEU A 244 12.37 10.59 20.89
C LEU A 244 11.96 11.39 19.64
N VAL A 245 11.28 12.54 19.77
CA VAL A 245 11.05 13.49 18.67
C VAL A 245 12.36 14.12 18.18
N LEU A 246 13.26 14.48 19.08
CA LEU A 246 14.61 14.95 18.72
C LEU A 246 15.43 13.85 18.02
N LEU A 247 15.33 12.60 18.47
CA LEU A 247 15.94 11.44 17.80
C LEU A 247 15.35 11.22 16.40
N GLN A 248 14.02 11.37 16.25
CA GLN A 248 13.32 11.29 14.97
C GLN A 248 13.79 12.39 14.00
N ALA A 249 13.93 13.63 14.46
CA ALA A 249 14.42 14.74 13.65
C ALA A 249 15.91 14.57 13.27
N ALA A 250 16.77 14.22 14.22
CA ALA A 250 18.20 13.99 13.97
C ALA A 250 18.44 12.84 12.96
N GLY A 251 17.63 11.78 13.01
CA GLY A 251 17.72 10.66 12.08
C GLY A 251 17.36 10.99 10.63
N CYS A 252 16.71 12.13 10.34
CA CYS A 252 16.55 12.61 8.96
C CYS A 252 17.88 12.93 8.28
N ILE A 253 18.91 13.35 9.03
CA ILE A 253 20.21 13.77 8.48
C ILE A 253 20.92 12.62 7.72
N PRO A 254 21.15 11.43 8.30
CA PRO A 254 21.70 10.29 7.56
C PRO A 254 20.73 9.74 6.51
N GLU A 255 19.41 9.82 6.73
CA GLU A 255 18.40 9.37 5.75
C GLU A 255 18.40 10.21 4.46
N PHE A 256 18.62 11.53 4.57
CA PHE A 256 18.77 12.41 3.41
C PHE A 256 20.14 12.28 2.76
N THR A 257 21.23 12.36 3.55
CA THR A 257 22.62 12.35 3.02
C THR A 257 23.10 11.02 2.46
N ARG A 258 22.63 9.88 2.99
CA ARG A 258 23.02 8.53 2.54
C ARG A 258 21.91 7.73 1.86
N GLN A 259 20.70 8.28 1.79
CA GLN A 259 19.52 7.64 1.21
C GLN A 259 19.12 6.31 1.88
N TRP A 260 19.40 6.14 3.17
CA TRP A 260 19.20 4.89 3.92
C TRP A 260 17.78 4.74 4.48
N PRO A 261 16.87 3.96 3.85
CA PRO A 261 15.46 3.91 4.25
C PRO A 261 15.22 3.22 5.60
N GLY A 262 16.12 2.32 6.03
CA GLY A 262 15.98 1.64 7.31
C GLY A 262 16.09 2.56 8.53
N ILE A 263 16.72 3.74 8.38
CA ILE A 263 16.81 4.72 9.47
C ILE A 263 15.46 5.40 9.71
N ALA A 264 14.66 5.62 8.66
CA ALA A 264 13.29 6.10 8.78
C ALA A 264 12.48 5.22 9.74
N VAL A 265 12.62 3.90 9.62
CA VAL A 265 11.96 2.91 10.49
C VAL A 265 12.49 3.01 11.92
N ALA A 266 13.82 2.93 12.08
CA ALA A 266 14.47 2.90 13.39
C ALA A 266 14.24 4.15 14.24
N ARG A 267 14.13 5.34 13.62
CA ARG A 267 13.88 6.61 14.31
C ARG A 267 12.40 6.90 14.55
N THR A 268 11.50 6.34 13.73
CA THR A 268 10.08 6.72 13.73
C THR A 268 9.19 5.76 14.52
N LEU A 269 9.47 4.44 14.49
CA LEU A 269 8.64 3.48 15.25
C LEU A 269 8.67 3.72 16.77
N PRO A 270 9.83 3.92 17.43
CA PRO A 270 9.86 4.13 18.88
C PRO A 270 9.12 5.39 19.32
N VAL A 271 9.29 6.51 18.59
CA VAL A 271 8.59 7.76 18.91
C VAL A 271 7.09 7.65 18.63
N ALA A 272 6.67 6.98 17.56
CA ALA A 272 5.26 6.80 17.25
C ALA A 272 4.56 5.94 18.32
N ILE A 273 5.17 4.84 18.74
CA ILE A 273 4.63 3.97 19.81
C ILE A 273 4.57 4.74 21.14
N ALA A 274 5.66 5.41 21.54
CA ALA A 274 5.70 6.18 22.79
C ALA A 274 4.68 7.32 22.80
N THR A 275 4.55 8.07 21.70
CA THR A 275 3.57 9.16 21.59
C THR A 275 2.14 8.63 21.59
N GLY A 276 1.88 7.50 20.93
CA GLY A 276 0.58 6.84 20.94
C GLY A 276 0.13 6.41 22.34
N ILE A 277 1.06 5.93 23.17
CA ILE A 277 0.79 5.59 24.58
C ILE A 277 0.43 6.86 25.37
N VAL A 278 1.28 7.90 25.36
CA VAL A 278 1.02 9.12 26.15
C VAL A 278 -0.25 9.86 25.69
N VAL A 279 -0.59 9.81 24.39
CA VAL A 279 -1.86 10.37 23.88
C VAL A 279 -3.10 9.59 24.33
N VAL A 280 -2.97 8.29 24.62
CA VAL A 280 -4.07 7.46 25.14
C VAL A 280 -4.20 7.61 26.67
N ASP A 281 -3.07 7.71 27.38
CA ASP A 281 -3.05 7.85 28.84
C ASP A 281 -3.40 9.28 29.29
N ASP A 282 -2.74 10.30 28.72
CA ASP A 282 -2.95 11.72 29.01
C ASP A 282 -3.46 12.47 27.76
N LYS A 283 -4.74 12.22 27.50
CA LYS A 283 -5.52 12.69 26.34
C LYS A 283 -5.57 14.20 26.18
N PHE A 284 -5.62 14.91 27.31
CA PHE A 284 -5.83 16.37 27.35
C PHE A 284 -4.55 17.18 27.51
N ALA A 285 -3.40 16.54 27.76
CA ALA A 285 -2.12 17.23 27.78
C ALA A 285 -1.76 17.82 26.42
N LEU A 286 -1.76 19.15 26.32
CA LEU A 286 -1.33 19.90 25.14
C LEU A 286 0.08 19.47 24.63
N ALA A 287 0.95 18.99 25.51
CA ALA A 287 2.27 18.47 25.13
C ALA A 287 2.22 17.10 24.42
N SER A 288 1.33 16.18 24.79
CA SER A 288 1.16 14.88 24.12
C SER A 288 0.54 15.08 22.72
N GLN A 289 -0.47 15.95 22.67
CA GLN A 289 -1.12 16.43 21.45
C GLN A 289 -0.11 17.06 20.47
N LEU A 290 0.65 18.08 20.89
CA LEU A 290 1.66 18.72 20.02
C LEU A 290 2.74 17.73 19.56
N ALA A 291 3.18 16.82 20.42
CA ALA A 291 4.14 15.78 20.01
C ALA A 291 3.59 14.90 18.89
N ALA A 292 2.31 14.51 18.93
CA ALA A 292 1.69 13.70 17.88
C ALA A 292 1.71 14.40 16.50
N TYR A 293 1.37 15.69 16.45
CA TYR A 293 1.47 16.48 15.21
C TYR A 293 2.91 16.70 14.74
N LEU A 294 3.88 16.87 15.66
CA LEU A 294 5.30 16.96 15.32
C LEU A 294 5.82 15.64 14.72
N VAL A 295 5.48 14.49 15.31
CA VAL A 295 5.89 13.17 14.80
C VAL A 295 5.37 12.95 13.37
N ALA A 296 4.09 13.25 13.13
CA ALA A 296 3.45 13.13 11.83
C ALA A 296 4.08 14.06 10.77
N THR A 297 4.33 15.33 11.11
CA THR A 297 4.92 16.32 10.18
C THR A 297 6.41 16.05 9.88
N ILE A 298 7.20 15.58 10.86
CA ILE A 298 8.57 15.08 10.62
C ILE A 298 8.56 13.84 9.73
N GLY A 299 7.57 12.95 9.89
CA GLY A 299 7.35 11.81 8.98
C GLY A 299 7.08 12.25 7.55
N LEU A 300 6.14 13.19 7.36
CA LEU A 300 5.79 13.76 6.04
C LEU A 300 6.99 14.43 5.37
N ALA A 301 7.71 15.27 6.10
CA ALA A 301 8.89 15.99 5.62
C ALA A 301 10.01 15.04 5.15
N SER A 302 10.08 13.81 5.68
CA SER A 302 11.03 12.80 5.24
C SER A 302 10.53 11.96 4.05
N ALA A 303 9.22 11.67 4.01
CA ALA A 303 8.63 10.91 2.91
C ALA A 303 8.69 11.66 1.57
N LEU A 304 8.53 12.99 1.56
CA LEU A 304 8.47 13.77 0.32
C LEU A 304 9.79 13.74 -0.49
N PRO A 305 11.00 14.01 0.07
CA PRO A 305 12.26 13.84 -0.66
C PRO A 305 12.58 12.37 -0.98
N ALA A 306 12.13 11.44 -0.14
CA ALA A 306 12.33 10.01 -0.35
C ALA A 306 11.41 9.40 -1.42
N SER A 307 10.29 10.06 -1.76
CA SER A 307 9.30 9.60 -2.75
C SER A 307 9.83 9.37 -4.17
N ARG A 308 11.04 9.87 -4.47
CA ARG A 308 11.74 9.71 -5.75
C ARG A 308 12.78 8.57 -5.75
N ARG A 309 12.85 7.79 -4.66
CA ARG A 309 13.77 6.65 -4.47
C ARG A 309 13.05 5.33 -4.75
N THR A 310 13.78 4.30 -5.21
CA THR A 310 13.25 2.93 -5.40
C THR A 310 12.68 2.30 -4.12
N THR A 311 13.10 2.79 -2.96
CA THR A 311 12.67 2.35 -1.61
C THR A 311 11.63 3.26 -0.98
N GLU A 312 10.95 4.12 -1.75
CA GLU A 312 9.98 5.10 -1.24
C GLU A 312 8.88 4.49 -0.36
N TRP A 313 8.51 3.23 -0.62
CA TRP A 313 7.50 2.49 0.15
C TRP A 313 7.85 2.36 1.63
N VAL A 314 9.14 2.27 1.98
CA VAL A 314 9.58 2.21 3.38
C VAL A 314 9.29 3.55 4.06
N THR A 315 9.70 4.65 3.44
CA THR A 315 9.50 6.00 3.96
C THR A 315 8.03 6.41 4.00
N ALA A 316 7.24 5.96 3.02
CA ALA A 316 5.79 6.11 3.00
C ALA A 316 5.14 5.39 4.19
N LEU A 317 5.44 4.10 4.41
CA LEU A 317 4.92 3.35 5.56
C LEU A 317 5.35 3.96 6.90
N THR A 318 6.58 4.48 7.02
CA THR A 318 7.00 5.16 8.26
C THR A 318 6.26 6.47 8.50
N TYR A 319 5.88 7.19 7.46
CA TYR A 319 5.02 8.36 7.59
C TYR A 319 3.57 7.96 7.99
N GLY A 320 3.05 6.85 7.47
CA GLY A 320 1.80 6.27 7.95
C GLY A 320 1.85 5.94 9.45
N ALA A 321 2.90 5.25 9.90
CA ALA A 321 3.12 4.94 11.32
C ALA A 321 3.29 6.21 12.17
N ALA A 322 4.02 7.22 11.69
CA ALA A 322 4.19 8.52 12.34
C ALA A 322 2.87 9.28 12.54
N SER A 323 1.89 9.05 11.66
CA SER A 323 0.61 9.73 11.67
C SER A 323 -0.44 9.05 12.57
N ALA A 324 -0.22 7.78 12.95
CA ALA A 324 -1.18 7.04 13.76
C ALA A 324 -1.45 7.67 15.14
N PRO A 325 -0.45 8.14 15.92
CA PRO A 325 -0.69 8.84 17.19
C PRO A 325 -1.53 10.11 17.01
N MET A 326 -1.30 10.86 15.93
CA MET A 326 -2.02 12.09 15.62
C MET A 326 -3.49 11.83 15.26
N ILE A 327 -3.79 10.75 14.53
CA ILE A 327 -5.17 10.35 14.22
C ILE A 327 -5.93 9.95 15.49
N VAL A 328 -5.25 9.31 16.45
CA VAL A 328 -5.82 9.04 17.79
C VAL A 328 -5.97 10.33 18.59
N ALA A 329 -4.99 11.23 18.53
CA ALA A 329 -4.97 12.50 19.27
C ALA A 329 -6.17 13.40 18.94
N ILE A 330 -6.62 13.40 17.67
CA ILE A 330 -7.84 14.11 17.22
C ILE A 330 -9.08 13.71 18.03
N GLN A 331 -9.20 12.44 18.44
CA GLN A 331 -10.35 11.91 19.21
C GLN A 331 -10.39 12.41 20.67
N ALA A 332 -9.35 13.12 21.13
CA ALA A 332 -9.24 13.70 22.46
C ALA A 332 -9.32 15.25 22.47
N LEU A 333 -9.50 15.88 21.31
CA LEU A 333 -9.63 17.33 21.18
C LEU A 333 -11.09 17.79 21.26
N ASP A 334 -11.34 18.99 21.80
CA ASP A 334 -12.63 19.66 21.69
C ASP A 334 -13.07 19.79 20.22
N PHE A 335 -14.38 19.67 19.95
CA PHE A 335 -14.93 19.65 18.57
C PHE A 335 -14.42 20.79 17.66
N ARG A 336 -14.23 22.00 18.21
CA ARG A 336 -13.66 23.16 17.50
C ARG A 336 -12.19 22.95 17.12
N VAL A 337 -11.40 22.40 18.04
CA VAL A 337 -9.96 22.16 17.88
C VAL A 337 -9.73 20.92 16.99
N ALA A 338 -10.52 19.87 17.14
CA ALA A 338 -10.54 18.69 16.28
C ALA A 338 -10.81 19.06 14.81
N ALA A 339 -11.78 19.95 14.57
CA ALA A 339 -12.06 20.47 13.23
C ALA A 339 -10.85 21.20 12.63
N ILE A 340 -10.28 22.15 13.37
CA ILE A 340 -9.13 22.94 12.91
C ILE A 340 -7.92 22.03 12.68
N ALA A 341 -7.56 21.17 13.63
CA ALA A 341 -6.34 20.38 13.57
C ALA A 341 -6.42 19.22 12.56
N GLY A 342 -7.58 18.58 12.41
CA GLY A 342 -7.83 17.56 11.39
C GLY A 342 -7.86 18.13 9.96
N THR A 343 -8.48 19.30 9.75
CA THR A 343 -8.46 19.97 8.44
C THR A 343 -7.09 20.58 8.13
N ALA A 344 -6.39 21.14 9.12
CA ALA A 344 -5.04 21.70 8.95
C ALA A 344 -4.04 20.63 8.49
N ILE A 345 -4.00 19.45 9.14
CA ILE A 345 -3.09 18.39 8.67
C ILE A 345 -3.49 17.90 7.27
N ALA A 346 -4.78 17.73 6.98
CA ALA A 346 -5.25 17.33 5.65
C ALA A 346 -4.89 18.36 4.55
N ALA A 347 -4.88 19.65 4.88
CA ALA A 347 -4.41 20.72 4.00
C ALA A 347 -2.89 20.72 3.84
N ILE A 348 -2.12 20.48 4.92
CA ILE A 348 -0.66 20.39 4.91
C ILE A 348 -0.20 19.20 4.05
N THR A 349 -0.80 18.03 4.21
CA THR A 349 -0.46 16.82 3.44
C THR A 349 -0.75 17.03 1.96
N LEU A 350 -1.97 17.46 1.63
CA LEU A 350 -2.40 17.69 0.24
C LEU A 350 -1.53 18.75 -0.45
N THR A 351 -1.30 19.88 0.20
CA THR A 351 -0.47 20.98 -0.33
C THR A 351 0.97 20.51 -0.55
N SER A 352 1.54 19.76 0.39
CA SER A 352 2.90 19.23 0.26
C SER A 352 3.05 18.24 -0.89
N ILE A 353 2.06 17.35 -1.10
CA ILE A 353 2.04 16.41 -2.25
C ILE A 353 1.87 17.17 -3.57
N VAL A 354 1.10 18.26 -3.60
CA VAL A 354 0.93 19.11 -4.79
C VAL A 354 2.23 19.83 -5.15
N ILE A 355 2.94 20.39 -4.17
CA ILE A 355 4.21 21.11 -4.36
C ILE A 355 5.34 20.14 -4.74
N ALA A 356 5.42 18.96 -4.13
CA ALA A 356 6.55 18.03 -4.30
C ALA A 356 6.55 17.24 -5.62
N ARG A 357 5.60 17.46 -6.53
CA ARG A 357 5.42 16.66 -7.76
C ARG A 357 6.69 16.64 -8.64
N PRO A 358 7.01 15.50 -9.29
CA PRO A 358 6.38 14.19 -9.16
C PRO A 358 6.69 13.53 -7.80
N VAL A 359 5.69 12.84 -7.27
CA VAL A 359 5.72 12.06 -6.01
C VAL A 359 5.45 10.59 -6.36
N GLY A 360 6.14 9.67 -5.70
CA GLY A 360 5.98 8.23 -5.89
C GLY A 360 4.60 7.67 -5.51
N LEU A 361 4.34 6.44 -5.97
CA LEU A 361 3.05 5.75 -5.86
C LEU A 361 2.74 5.39 -4.40
N ALA A 362 3.70 4.84 -3.67
CA ALA A 362 3.50 4.42 -2.28
C ALA A 362 3.36 5.63 -1.34
N THR A 363 4.17 6.67 -1.54
CA THR A 363 4.07 7.93 -0.80
C THR A 363 2.71 8.59 -1.01
N THR A 364 2.24 8.62 -2.27
CA THR A 364 0.91 9.15 -2.61
C THR A 364 -0.21 8.34 -1.94
N ALA A 365 -0.15 7.00 -2.01
CA ALA A 365 -1.16 6.11 -1.42
C ALA A 365 -1.27 6.29 0.10
N VAL A 366 -0.16 6.20 0.84
CA VAL A 366 -0.17 6.36 2.30
C VAL A 366 -0.61 7.77 2.69
N ALA A 367 -0.20 8.80 1.96
CA ALA A 367 -0.62 10.15 2.27
C ALA A 367 -2.11 10.41 2.00
N THR A 368 -2.72 9.78 0.99
CA THR A 368 -4.20 9.78 0.86
C THR A 368 -4.88 9.03 2.01
N LEU A 369 -4.34 7.90 2.47
CA LEU A 369 -4.90 7.16 3.62
C LEU A 369 -4.82 7.96 4.92
N VAL A 370 -3.68 8.60 5.23
CA VAL A 370 -3.53 9.47 6.41
C VAL A 370 -4.47 10.67 6.34
N THR A 371 -4.58 11.31 5.18
CA THR A 371 -5.48 12.47 4.97
C THR A 371 -6.94 12.06 5.21
N GLY A 372 -7.35 10.91 4.68
CA GLY A 372 -8.69 10.35 4.90
C GLY A 372 -8.93 9.96 6.36
N ALA A 373 -7.98 9.31 7.02
CA ALA A 373 -8.10 8.95 8.42
C ALA A 373 -8.22 10.18 9.33
N ALA A 374 -7.44 11.23 9.10
CA ALA A 374 -7.53 12.50 9.82
C ALA A 374 -8.88 13.23 9.61
N MET A 375 -9.39 13.24 8.37
CA MET A 375 -10.71 13.77 8.04
C MET A 375 -11.84 12.97 8.71
N LEU A 376 -11.74 11.64 8.72
CA LEU A 376 -12.72 10.75 9.36
C LEU A 376 -12.72 10.93 10.89
N SER A 377 -11.54 10.99 11.53
CA SER A 377 -11.45 11.25 12.96
C SER A 377 -12.00 12.62 13.34
N ALA A 378 -11.75 13.66 12.53
CA ALA A 378 -12.33 14.98 12.78
C ALA A 378 -13.86 14.94 12.64
N ALA A 379 -14.41 14.33 11.58
CA ALA A 379 -15.85 14.23 11.37
C ALA A 379 -16.60 13.53 12.51
N THR A 380 -16.01 12.48 13.10
CA THR A 380 -16.60 11.76 14.25
C THR A 380 -16.60 12.56 15.55
N VAL A 381 -15.66 13.49 15.74
CA VAL A 381 -15.58 14.36 16.93
C VAL A 381 -16.45 15.62 16.76
N ILE A 382 -16.52 16.18 15.55
CA ILE A 382 -17.37 17.32 15.23
C ILE A 382 -18.86 16.97 15.35
N THR A 383 -19.23 15.75 14.99
CA THR A 383 -20.62 15.34 14.81
C THR A 383 -20.87 13.91 15.25
N THR A 384 -21.45 13.78 16.44
CA THR A 384 -22.06 12.54 16.93
C THR A 384 -23.53 12.45 16.49
N GLY A 385 -23.94 11.31 15.94
CA GLY A 385 -25.35 11.07 15.55
C GLY A 385 -25.67 11.47 14.11
N ALA A 386 -26.92 11.85 13.86
CA ALA A 386 -27.54 11.82 12.53
C ALA A 386 -26.92 12.75 11.46
N TRP A 387 -26.19 13.79 11.83
CA TRP A 387 -25.48 14.67 10.88
C TRP A 387 -24.14 14.10 10.37
N LEU A 388 -23.63 13.00 10.94
CA LEU A 388 -22.37 12.37 10.50
C LEU A 388 -22.45 11.85 9.05
N ALA A 389 -23.57 11.25 8.65
CA ALA A 389 -23.77 10.70 7.30
C ALA A 389 -23.62 11.77 6.18
N PRO A 390 -24.34 12.90 6.19
CA PRO A 390 -24.15 13.95 5.18
C PRO A 390 -22.75 14.60 5.23
N ILE A 391 -22.08 14.67 6.38
CA ILE A 391 -20.70 15.20 6.45
C ILE A 391 -19.71 14.25 5.77
N LEU A 392 -19.83 12.93 5.97
CA LEU A 392 -19.01 11.94 5.27
C LEU A 392 -19.27 11.96 3.76
N LEU A 393 -20.52 12.18 3.33
CA LEU A 393 -20.86 12.36 1.91
C LEU A 393 -20.36 13.69 1.33
N ALA A 394 -20.33 14.77 2.10
CA ALA A 394 -19.73 16.03 1.66
C ALA A 394 -18.21 15.89 1.44
N ILE A 395 -17.51 15.19 2.35
CA ILE A 395 -16.10 14.82 2.16
C ILE A 395 -15.94 13.93 0.93
N ALA A 396 -16.80 12.92 0.74
CA ALA A 396 -16.78 12.05 -0.44
C ALA A 396 -16.91 12.82 -1.76
N LEU A 397 -17.81 13.82 -1.81
CA LEU A 397 -18.06 14.68 -2.96
C LEU A 397 -16.86 15.58 -3.28
N VAL A 398 -16.27 16.24 -2.27
CA VAL A 398 -15.05 17.05 -2.44
C VAL A 398 -13.91 16.18 -2.97
N LEU A 399 -13.73 14.97 -2.43
CA LEU A 399 -12.76 14.00 -2.94
C LEU A 399 -13.07 13.62 -4.40
N ALA A 400 -14.33 13.30 -4.74
CA ALA A 400 -14.75 12.94 -6.11
C ALA A 400 -14.41 14.05 -7.13
N VAL A 401 -14.72 15.30 -6.81
CA VAL A 401 -14.39 16.47 -7.63
C VAL A 401 -12.88 16.62 -7.78
N SER A 402 -12.10 16.36 -6.72
CA SER A 402 -10.64 16.42 -6.80
C SER A 402 -10.02 15.32 -7.67
N VAL A 403 -10.67 14.16 -7.87
CA VAL A 403 -10.22 13.12 -8.83
C VAL A 403 -10.16 13.67 -10.24
N TYR A 404 -11.14 14.48 -10.65
CA TYR A 404 -11.20 15.08 -11.99
C TYR A 404 -9.96 15.95 -12.27
N GLN A 405 -9.50 16.70 -11.27
CA GLN A 405 -8.34 17.58 -11.38
C GLN A 405 -7.01 16.83 -11.21
N VAL A 406 -6.90 15.95 -10.22
CA VAL A 406 -5.65 15.32 -9.77
C VAL A 406 -5.34 14.00 -10.50
N LYS A 407 -6.34 13.37 -11.15
CA LYS A 407 -6.22 12.16 -11.98
C LYS A 407 -5.65 10.92 -11.25
N ASN A 408 -5.84 10.85 -9.93
CA ASN A 408 -5.24 9.84 -9.04
C ASN A 408 -6.27 8.80 -8.54
N HIS A 409 -5.98 7.51 -8.76
CA HIS A 409 -6.81 6.38 -8.34
C HIS A 409 -7.02 6.29 -6.82
N PHE A 410 -6.02 6.63 -5.99
CA PHE A 410 -6.16 6.51 -4.54
C PHE A 410 -7.17 7.51 -3.96
N VAL A 411 -7.29 8.70 -4.57
CA VAL A 411 -8.31 9.69 -4.22
C VAL A 411 -9.71 9.21 -4.63
N ALA A 412 -9.83 8.49 -5.75
CA ALA A 412 -11.09 7.88 -6.17
C ALA A 412 -11.51 6.73 -5.23
N ALA A 413 -10.58 5.86 -4.85
CA ALA A 413 -10.82 4.81 -3.86
C ALA A 413 -11.22 5.39 -2.50
N LEU A 414 -10.59 6.50 -2.07
CA LEU A 414 -10.92 7.19 -0.83
C LEU A 414 -12.31 7.87 -0.89
N SER A 415 -12.64 8.53 -2.00
CA SER A 415 -13.99 9.08 -2.24
C SER A 415 -15.07 8.00 -2.16
N LEU A 416 -14.82 6.83 -2.78
CA LEU A 416 -15.71 5.67 -2.70
C LEU A 416 -15.83 5.15 -1.27
N ALA A 417 -14.73 5.05 -0.53
CA ALA A 417 -14.74 4.64 0.88
C ALA A 417 -15.56 5.60 1.76
N PHE A 418 -15.39 6.92 1.63
CA PHE A 418 -16.23 7.91 2.32
C PHE A 418 -17.70 7.84 1.89
N THR A 419 -17.98 7.53 0.62
CA THR A 419 -19.36 7.32 0.14
C THR A 419 -20.01 6.13 0.83
N LEU A 420 -19.31 4.98 0.91
CA LEU A 420 -19.79 3.78 1.59
C LEU A 420 -19.94 3.98 3.10
N LEU A 421 -19.01 4.68 3.75
CA LEU A 421 -19.11 5.03 5.16
C LEU A 421 -20.30 5.97 5.44
N GLY A 422 -20.51 6.97 4.58
CA GLY A 422 -21.68 7.86 4.66
C GLY A 422 -23.00 7.10 4.55
N ILE A 423 -23.13 6.21 3.56
CA ILE A 423 -24.30 5.33 3.39
C ILE A 423 -24.46 4.42 4.63
N GLY A 424 -23.39 3.80 5.13
CA GLY A 424 -23.45 2.93 6.32
C GLY A 424 -23.93 3.65 7.58
N GLN A 425 -23.64 4.94 7.73
CA GLN A 425 -24.18 5.74 8.84
C GLN A 425 -25.67 6.09 8.67
N THR A 426 -26.23 6.12 7.46
CA THR A 426 -27.69 6.28 7.27
C THR A 426 -28.50 5.07 7.72
N THR A 427 -27.89 3.88 7.77
CA THR A 427 -28.51 2.64 8.30
C THR A 427 -28.36 2.47 9.82
N ASN A 428 -27.75 3.45 10.51
CA ASN A 428 -27.58 3.42 11.96
C ASN A 428 -28.91 3.81 12.65
N PRO A 429 -29.50 2.94 13.50
CA PRO A 429 -30.81 3.21 14.12
C PRO A 429 -30.82 4.44 15.03
N GLY A 430 -29.67 4.95 15.45
CA GLY A 430 -29.57 6.26 16.13
C GLY A 430 -30.18 7.41 15.33
N MET A 431 -30.27 7.31 13.99
CA MET A 431 -30.91 8.33 13.15
C MET A 431 -32.41 8.51 13.44
N ALA A 432 -33.08 7.50 14.00
CA ALA A 432 -34.49 7.58 14.42
C ALA A 432 -34.70 8.30 15.77
N LEU A 433 -33.63 8.61 16.52
CA LEU A 433 -33.71 9.25 17.84
C LEU A 433 -33.85 10.78 17.78
N TRP A 434 -33.78 11.39 16.59
CA TRP A 434 -33.87 12.85 16.41
C TRP A 434 -34.87 13.26 15.31
N PRO A 435 -36.20 13.08 15.52
CA PRO A 435 -37.21 13.31 14.48
C PRO A 435 -37.19 14.74 13.89
N GLU A 436 -36.92 15.74 14.72
CA GLU A 436 -36.96 17.17 14.37
C GLU A 436 -36.06 17.56 13.18
N ASN A 437 -34.95 16.85 12.99
CA ASN A 437 -33.97 17.15 11.93
C ASN A 437 -34.06 16.21 10.72
N TYR A 438 -34.91 15.19 10.77
CA TYR A 438 -34.95 14.08 9.81
C TYR A 438 -35.13 14.56 8.36
N ALA A 439 -36.00 15.55 8.14
CA ALA A 439 -36.31 16.06 6.80
C ALA A 439 -35.09 16.74 6.15
N ALA A 440 -34.41 17.63 6.88
CA ALA A 440 -33.24 18.36 6.40
C ALA A 440 -32.04 17.43 6.16
N GLN A 441 -31.83 16.46 7.07
CA GLN A 441 -30.77 15.45 6.94
C GLN A 441 -31.00 14.55 5.73
N SER A 442 -32.23 14.09 5.52
CA SER A 442 -32.61 13.24 4.39
C SER A 442 -32.43 13.98 3.06
N LEU A 443 -32.96 15.20 2.93
CA LEU A 443 -32.76 16.03 1.73
C LEU A 443 -31.26 16.27 1.45
N THR A 444 -30.48 16.64 2.46
CA THR A 444 -29.02 16.85 2.31
C THR A 444 -28.29 15.58 1.87
N THR A 445 -28.61 14.44 2.49
CA THR A 445 -28.04 13.12 2.14
C THR A 445 -28.36 12.74 0.69
N GLY A 446 -29.61 12.94 0.27
CA GLY A 446 -30.06 12.66 -1.10
C GLY A 446 -29.40 13.55 -2.15
N LEU A 447 -29.32 14.87 -1.89
CA LEU A 447 -28.63 15.82 -2.77
C LEU A 447 -27.14 15.48 -2.93
N LEU A 448 -26.46 15.14 -1.83
CA LEU A 448 -25.04 14.76 -1.88
C LEU A 448 -24.81 13.46 -2.64
N LEU A 449 -25.65 12.43 -2.46
CA LEU A 449 -25.57 11.19 -3.24
C LEU A 449 -25.79 11.45 -4.74
N ALA A 450 -26.77 12.26 -5.11
CA ALA A 450 -26.99 12.64 -6.51
C ALA A 450 -25.78 13.37 -7.11
N ALA A 451 -25.16 14.29 -6.36
CA ALA A 451 -23.95 15.00 -6.78
C ALA A 451 -22.75 14.06 -6.92
N ILE A 452 -22.53 13.13 -5.99
CA ILE A 452 -21.46 12.12 -6.06
C ILE A 452 -21.64 11.24 -7.31
N VAL A 453 -22.86 10.82 -7.62
CA VAL A 453 -23.17 10.04 -8.83
C VAL A 453 -22.90 10.82 -10.11
N ALA A 454 -23.33 12.09 -10.19
CA ALA A 454 -23.09 12.93 -11.36
C ALA A 454 -21.59 13.17 -11.61
N VAL A 455 -20.82 13.44 -10.56
CA VAL A 455 -19.35 13.59 -10.65
C VAL A 455 -18.69 12.24 -10.95
N GLY A 456 -19.17 11.15 -10.36
CA GLY A 456 -18.67 9.79 -10.60
C GLY A 456 -18.83 9.34 -12.05
N LEU A 457 -20.00 9.60 -12.66
CA LEU A 457 -20.23 9.39 -14.09
C LEU A 457 -19.29 10.25 -14.94
N LEU A 458 -19.20 11.56 -14.66
CA LEU A 458 -18.36 12.50 -15.40
C LEU A 458 -16.89 12.06 -15.40
N VAL A 459 -16.38 11.60 -14.25
CA VAL A 459 -15.02 11.08 -14.08
C VAL A 459 -14.87 9.72 -14.76
N GLY A 460 -15.77 8.76 -14.51
CA GLY A 460 -15.67 7.41 -15.07
C GLY A 460 -15.65 7.39 -16.60
N ILE A 461 -16.57 8.14 -17.21
CA ILE A 461 -16.70 8.27 -18.67
C ILE A 461 -15.49 9.01 -19.27
N ARG A 462 -15.08 10.16 -18.71
CA ARG A 462 -14.02 10.99 -19.32
C ARG A 462 -12.60 10.55 -19.00
N ARG A 463 -12.35 9.86 -17.87
CA ARG A 463 -10.99 9.58 -17.38
C ARG A 463 -10.58 8.11 -17.49
N TYR A 464 -11.48 7.19 -17.20
CA TYR A 464 -11.11 5.78 -16.97
C TYR A 464 -11.52 4.82 -18.08
N GLY A 465 -12.36 5.26 -19.03
CA GLY A 465 -12.94 4.34 -20.03
C GLY A 465 -13.66 3.18 -19.34
N ALA A 466 -14.29 3.47 -18.19
CA ALA A 466 -14.94 2.48 -17.36
C ALA A 466 -15.97 1.71 -18.18
N ASP A 467 -16.09 0.40 -17.92
CA ASP A 467 -17.12 -0.44 -18.53
C ASP A 467 -18.47 0.28 -18.46
N PRO A 468 -19.10 0.63 -19.61
CA PRO A 468 -20.38 1.35 -19.61
C PRO A 468 -21.44 0.60 -18.80
N ILE A 469 -21.39 -0.73 -18.78
CA ILE A 469 -22.33 -1.56 -18.05
C ILE A 469 -22.16 -1.34 -16.53
N GLY A 470 -20.98 -1.61 -15.97
CA GLY A 470 -20.68 -1.37 -14.56
C GLY A 470 -20.84 0.10 -14.11
N ALA A 471 -20.47 1.06 -14.96
CA ALA A 471 -20.62 2.48 -14.67
C ALA A 471 -22.09 2.92 -14.58
N ILE A 472 -22.94 2.45 -15.50
CA ILE A 472 -24.39 2.75 -15.46
C ILE A 472 -25.06 2.02 -14.28
N PHE A 473 -24.66 0.78 -13.96
CA PHE A 473 -25.17 0.09 -12.76
C PHE A 473 -24.87 0.84 -11.46
N LEU A 474 -23.61 1.27 -11.26
CA LEU A 474 -23.21 2.02 -10.06
C LEU A 474 -23.93 3.38 -9.96
N ALA A 475 -24.09 4.06 -11.10
CA ALA A 475 -24.81 5.32 -11.16
C ALA A 475 -26.31 5.16 -10.93
N ALA A 476 -26.93 4.11 -11.49
CA ALA A 476 -28.32 3.77 -11.22
C ALA A 476 -28.53 3.49 -9.73
N PHE A 477 -27.72 2.60 -9.12
CA PHE A 477 -27.76 2.31 -7.69
C PHE A 477 -27.68 3.59 -6.84
N GLY A 478 -26.70 4.47 -7.12
CA GLY A 478 -26.54 5.72 -6.38
C GLY A 478 -27.68 6.72 -6.59
N LEU A 479 -28.22 6.84 -7.81
CA LEU A 479 -29.34 7.73 -8.13
C LEU A 479 -30.65 7.25 -7.49
N LEU A 480 -30.86 5.94 -7.43
CA LEU A 480 -31.95 5.33 -6.67
C LEU A 480 -31.81 5.69 -5.19
N MET A 481 -30.66 5.39 -4.56
CA MET A 481 -30.40 5.74 -3.16
C MET A 481 -30.58 7.25 -2.88
N ALA A 482 -30.12 8.13 -3.77
CA ALA A 482 -30.37 9.57 -3.69
C ALA A 482 -31.88 9.90 -3.69
N THR A 483 -32.64 9.29 -4.60
CA THR A 483 -34.10 9.45 -4.72
C THR A 483 -34.84 9.04 -3.44
N TYR A 484 -34.40 7.97 -2.76
CA TYR A 484 -34.97 7.53 -1.48
C TYR A 484 -34.84 8.57 -0.37
N PHE A 485 -33.65 9.15 -0.19
CA PHE A 485 -33.44 10.19 0.82
C PHE A 485 -34.12 11.52 0.44
N LEU A 486 -34.18 11.87 -0.85
CA LEU A 486 -34.93 13.03 -1.33
C LEU A 486 -36.45 12.87 -1.07
N ALA A 487 -37.03 11.73 -1.40
CA ALA A 487 -38.46 11.47 -1.24
C ALA A 487 -38.89 11.35 0.23
N GLY A 488 -38.10 10.64 1.06
CA GLY A 488 -38.33 10.57 2.50
C GLY A 488 -38.25 11.95 3.17
N GLY A 489 -37.26 12.76 2.81
CA GLY A 489 -37.11 14.13 3.31
C GLY A 489 -38.20 15.09 2.84
N ALA A 490 -38.62 15.00 1.57
CA ALA A 490 -39.72 15.80 1.03
C ALA A 490 -41.08 15.43 1.66
N ALA A 491 -41.35 14.13 1.86
CA ALA A 491 -42.54 13.67 2.56
C ALA A 491 -42.55 14.18 4.02
N ALA A 492 -41.40 14.15 4.69
CA ALA A 492 -41.27 14.67 6.06
C ALA A 492 -41.49 16.19 6.16
N LEU A 493 -41.07 16.99 5.17
CA LEU A 493 -41.40 18.42 5.11
C LEU A 493 -42.90 18.67 4.86
N ALA A 494 -43.52 17.90 3.96
CA ALA A 494 -44.89 18.15 3.52
C ALA A 494 -45.96 17.62 4.49
N PHE A 495 -45.66 16.55 5.24
CA PHE A 495 -46.65 15.77 5.99
C PHE A 495 -46.17 15.30 7.38
N GLY A 496 -44.99 15.74 7.84
CA GLY A 496 -44.41 15.37 9.14
C GLY A 496 -43.63 14.05 9.13
N SER A 497 -42.93 13.76 10.25
CA SER A 497 -42.01 12.61 10.40
C SER A 497 -42.63 11.28 10.01
N ASP A 498 -43.87 11.05 10.40
CA ASP A 498 -44.52 9.74 10.31
C ASP A 498 -44.87 9.40 8.84
N ALA A 499 -45.09 10.43 8.03
CA ALA A 499 -45.28 10.30 6.59
C ALA A 499 -43.99 9.97 5.80
N ALA A 500 -42.80 10.03 6.42
CA ALA A 500 -41.57 9.53 5.80
C ALA A 500 -41.70 8.05 5.41
N GLN A 501 -42.43 7.24 6.21
CA GLN A 501 -42.75 5.85 5.88
C GLN A 501 -43.50 5.71 4.54
N VAL A 502 -44.39 6.66 4.24
CA VAL A 502 -45.14 6.70 2.97
C VAL A 502 -44.21 7.10 1.81
N GLY A 503 -43.32 8.07 2.03
CA GLY A 503 -42.28 8.46 1.06
C GLY A 503 -41.34 7.31 0.68
N HIS A 504 -40.93 6.49 1.66
CA HIS A 504 -40.10 5.31 1.42
C HIS A 504 -40.80 4.26 0.53
N VAL A 505 -42.07 3.96 0.79
CA VAL A 505 -42.87 2.99 0.02
C VAL A 505 -43.20 3.51 -1.37
N GLY A 506 -43.60 4.78 -1.51
CA GLY A 506 -43.79 5.43 -2.81
C GLY A 506 -42.51 5.38 -3.66
N THR A 507 -41.34 5.47 -3.02
CA THR A 507 -40.05 5.28 -3.69
C THR A 507 -39.83 3.83 -4.14
N THR A 508 -40.13 2.83 -3.30
CA THR A 508 -39.96 1.41 -3.70
C THR A 508 -40.86 1.08 -4.91
N VAL A 509 -42.09 1.59 -4.93
CA VAL A 509 -43.01 1.44 -6.08
C VAL A 509 -42.50 2.18 -7.32
N SER A 510 -41.99 3.40 -7.19
CA SER A 510 -41.49 4.17 -8.35
C SER A 510 -40.25 3.53 -8.99
N TRP A 511 -39.35 2.93 -8.19
CA TRP A 511 -38.24 2.13 -8.70
C TRP A 511 -38.73 0.88 -9.44
N MET A 512 -39.76 0.20 -8.93
CA MET A 512 -40.35 -0.98 -9.56
C MET A 512 -40.98 -0.66 -10.93
N LEU A 513 -41.69 0.47 -11.01
CA LEU A 513 -42.26 0.99 -12.26
C LEU A 513 -41.17 1.41 -13.24
N LEU A 514 -40.08 2.01 -12.77
CA LEU A 514 -38.92 2.36 -13.60
C LEU A 514 -38.21 1.10 -14.12
N ALA A 515 -38.04 0.07 -13.29
CA ALA A 515 -37.50 -1.24 -13.70
C ALA A 515 -38.36 -1.88 -14.80
N ALA A 516 -39.67 -1.94 -14.61
CA ALA A 516 -40.62 -2.44 -15.59
C ALA A 516 -40.60 -1.61 -16.89
N GLY A 517 -40.47 -0.28 -16.79
CA GLY A 517 -40.32 0.62 -17.92
C GLY A 517 -39.03 0.37 -18.73
N VAL A 518 -37.90 0.18 -18.06
CA VAL A 518 -36.61 -0.15 -18.70
C VAL A 518 -36.67 -1.52 -19.40
N LEU A 519 -37.33 -2.52 -18.82
CA LEU A 519 -37.59 -3.81 -19.47
C LEU A 519 -38.55 -3.69 -20.67
N ALA A 520 -39.59 -2.85 -20.58
CA ALA A 520 -40.49 -2.58 -21.69
C ALA A 520 -39.82 -1.80 -22.83
N VAL A 521 -38.76 -1.03 -22.54
CA VAL A 521 -37.91 -0.37 -23.53
C VAL A 521 -36.85 -1.33 -24.09
N SER A 522 -36.29 -2.25 -23.31
CA SER A 522 -35.30 -3.23 -23.82
C SER A 522 -35.90 -4.10 -24.92
N LEU A 523 -37.19 -4.44 -24.85
CA LEU A 523 -37.93 -5.16 -25.89
C LEU A 523 -38.04 -4.42 -27.23
N LYS A 524 -37.75 -3.12 -27.28
CA LYS A 524 -37.87 -2.25 -28.47
C LYS A 524 -36.53 -1.90 -29.13
N VAL A 525 -35.41 -2.46 -28.64
CA VAL A 525 -34.05 -2.08 -29.05
C VAL A 525 -33.30 -3.31 -29.58
N GLU A 526 -32.70 -3.18 -30.77
CA GLU A 526 -32.03 -4.29 -31.50
C GLU A 526 -30.91 -4.98 -30.74
N LYS A 527 -30.29 -4.29 -29.78
CA LYS A 527 -29.22 -4.80 -28.90
C LYS A 527 -29.67 -4.70 -27.43
N PRO A 528 -30.59 -5.57 -26.98
CA PRO A 528 -31.30 -5.39 -25.71
C PRO A 528 -30.43 -5.63 -24.47
N GLY A 529 -29.29 -6.34 -24.59
CA GLY A 529 -28.56 -6.91 -23.45
C GLY A 529 -28.23 -5.95 -22.30
N LEU A 530 -27.84 -4.70 -22.61
CA LEU A 530 -27.57 -3.70 -21.58
C LEU A 530 -28.86 -3.23 -20.88
N LEU A 531 -29.90 -2.87 -21.64
CA LEU A 531 -31.18 -2.42 -21.09
C LEU A 531 -31.88 -3.55 -20.32
N LEU A 532 -31.79 -4.78 -20.80
CA LEU A 532 -32.29 -5.98 -20.14
C LEU A 532 -31.56 -6.23 -18.81
N GLY A 533 -30.23 -6.19 -18.81
CA GLY A 533 -29.42 -6.34 -17.60
C GLY A 533 -29.73 -5.25 -16.56
N LEU A 534 -29.82 -3.98 -17.00
CA LEU A 534 -30.18 -2.86 -16.15
C LEU A 534 -31.58 -3.03 -15.57
N GLY A 535 -32.59 -3.36 -16.38
CA GLY A 535 -33.97 -3.56 -15.94
C GLY A 535 -34.13 -4.73 -14.96
N LEU A 536 -33.46 -5.86 -15.21
CA LEU A 536 -33.44 -7.01 -14.29
C LEU A 536 -32.71 -6.68 -12.98
N GLY A 537 -31.58 -5.98 -13.05
CA GLY A 537 -30.84 -5.54 -11.86
C GLY A 537 -31.62 -4.53 -11.02
N LEU A 538 -32.29 -3.56 -11.65
CA LEU A 538 -33.23 -2.62 -11.02
C LEU A 538 -34.39 -3.35 -10.32
N ALA A 539 -34.99 -4.35 -10.98
CA ALA A 539 -36.08 -5.13 -10.41
C ALA A 539 -35.62 -5.99 -9.22
N GLY A 540 -34.48 -6.69 -9.35
CA GLY A 540 -33.90 -7.49 -8.28
C GLY A 540 -33.45 -6.67 -7.07
N LEU A 541 -32.87 -5.48 -7.30
CA LEU A 541 -32.50 -4.54 -6.25
C LEU A 541 -33.73 -3.98 -5.52
N SER A 542 -34.78 -3.64 -6.27
CA SER A 542 -36.04 -3.12 -5.70
C SER A 542 -36.78 -4.17 -4.88
N LEU A 543 -36.81 -5.42 -5.34
CA LEU A 543 -37.25 -6.59 -4.56
C LEU A 543 -36.42 -6.75 -3.28
N GLY A 544 -35.09 -6.78 -3.39
CA GLY A 544 -34.20 -6.93 -2.24
C GLY A 544 -34.40 -5.83 -1.19
N ARG A 545 -34.55 -4.57 -1.61
CA ARG A 545 -34.87 -3.46 -0.72
C ARG A 545 -36.26 -3.63 -0.09
N LEU A 546 -37.29 -4.00 -0.85
CA LEU A 546 -38.65 -4.17 -0.32
C LEU A 546 -38.70 -5.26 0.78
N PHE A 547 -37.91 -6.33 0.65
CA PHE A 547 -37.76 -7.33 1.72
C PHE A 547 -36.88 -6.84 2.89
N LEU A 548 -35.77 -6.14 2.66
CA LEU A 548 -34.82 -5.76 3.74
C LEU A 548 -35.22 -4.49 4.52
N SER A 549 -35.84 -3.51 3.87
CA SER A 549 -36.24 -2.22 4.45
C SER A 549 -37.70 -2.24 4.91
N ASP A 550 -38.60 -2.67 4.03
CA ASP A 550 -40.03 -2.44 4.23
C ASP A 550 -40.68 -3.58 5.08
N LEU A 551 -39.92 -4.64 5.41
CA LEU A 551 -40.22 -5.55 6.55
C LEU A 551 -39.77 -5.01 7.92
N ALA A 552 -38.85 -4.05 7.97
CA ALA A 552 -38.35 -3.48 9.22
C ALA A 552 -39.13 -2.21 9.63
N ASN A 553 -39.33 -1.27 8.69
CA ASN A 553 -39.66 0.12 9.03
C ASN A 553 -41.12 0.57 8.80
N THR A 554 -41.99 -0.27 8.22
CA THR A 554 -43.39 0.11 7.91
C THR A 554 -44.43 -0.76 8.61
N GLY A 555 -45.51 -0.12 9.05
CA GLY A 555 -46.68 -0.79 9.63
C GLY A 555 -47.38 -1.76 8.66
N GLY A 556 -48.00 -2.81 9.22
CA GLY A 556 -48.45 -3.99 8.46
C GLY A 556 -49.37 -3.72 7.26
N VAL A 557 -50.27 -2.74 7.35
CA VAL A 557 -51.18 -2.38 6.25
C VAL A 557 -50.43 -1.73 5.08
N VAL A 558 -49.55 -0.78 5.36
CA VAL A 558 -48.75 -0.07 4.34
C VAL A 558 -47.79 -1.04 3.64
N ARG A 559 -47.19 -1.93 4.43
CA ARG A 559 -46.37 -3.06 3.95
C ARG A 559 -47.15 -3.98 3.01
N ALA A 560 -48.35 -4.43 3.40
CA ALA A 560 -49.18 -5.29 2.55
C ALA A 560 -49.54 -4.62 1.22
N ALA A 561 -49.91 -3.33 1.23
CA ALA A 561 -50.17 -2.57 0.01
C ALA A 561 -48.93 -2.49 -0.90
N ALA A 562 -47.74 -2.26 -0.34
CA ALA A 562 -46.47 -2.24 -1.08
C ALA A 562 -46.18 -3.59 -1.77
N PHE A 563 -46.35 -4.71 -1.06
CA PHE A 563 -46.20 -6.06 -1.63
C PHE A 563 -47.19 -6.34 -2.77
N ILE A 564 -48.47 -5.96 -2.62
CA ILE A 564 -49.50 -6.18 -3.64
C ILE A 564 -49.19 -5.37 -4.91
N ILE A 565 -48.89 -4.07 -4.77
CA ILE A 565 -48.58 -3.19 -5.92
C ILE A 565 -47.32 -3.69 -6.65
N THR A 566 -46.24 -3.98 -5.92
CA THR A 566 -45.00 -4.52 -6.49
C THR A 566 -45.21 -5.88 -7.18
N GLY A 567 -46.03 -6.77 -6.59
CA GLY A 567 -46.39 -8.06 -7.18
C GLY A 567 -47.16 -7.93 -8.49
N LEU A 568 -48.13 -7.01 -8.56
CA LEU A 568 -48.89 -6.73 -9.79
C LEU A 568 -48.00 -6.13 -10.90
N VAL A 569 -47.08 -5.23 -10.55
CA VAL A 569 -46.10 -4.66 -11.50
C VAL A 569 -45.18 -5.75 -12.07
N LEU A 570 -44.68 -6.65 -11.23
CA LEU A 570 -43.90 -7.82 -11.66
C LEU A 570 -44.69 -8.75 -12.58
N LEU A 571 -45.93 -9.07 -12.22
CA LEU A 571 -46.79 -9.97 -13.00
C LEU A 571 -47.06 -9.41 -14.39
N GLY A 572 -47.40 -8.11 -14.48
CA GLY A 572 -47.60 -7.41 -15.74
C GLY A 572 -46.34 -7.33 -16.60
N ALA A 573 -45.18 -7.02 -16.01
CA ALA A 573 -43.91 -6.99 -16.70
C ALA A 573 -43.50 -8.38 -17.24
N GLY A 574 -43.65 -9.43 -16.42
CA GLY A 574 -43.35 -10.80 -16.81
C GLY A 574 -44.26 -11.31 -17.93
N ALA A 575 -45.57 -11.07 -17.85
CA ALA A 575 -46.53 -11.43 -18.90
C ALA A 575 -46.26 -10.68 -20.22
N GLY A 576 -45.92 -9.39 -20.15
CA GLY A 576 -45.50 -8.59 -21.31
C GLY A 576 -44.24 -9.13 -21.98
N TYR A 577 -43.22 -9.48 -21.17
CA TYR A 577 -41.96 -10.03 -21.68
C TYR A 577 -42.13 -11.42 -22.32
N ALA A 578 -42.92 -12.30 -21.69
CA ALA A 578 -43.24 -13.62 -22.23
C ALA A 578 -43.99 -13.52 -23.58
N ARG A 579 -44.97 -12.61 -23.69
CA ARG A 579 -45.71 -12.36 -24.93
C ARG A 579 -44.80 -11.84 -26.05
N ALA A 580 -43.91 -10.89 -25.75
CA ALA A 580 -42.97 -10.36 -26.73
C ALA A 580 -41.96 -11.41 -27.22
N PHE A 581 -41.46 -12.27 -26.31
CA PHE A 581 -40.55 -13.36 -26.66
C PHE A 581 -41.24 -14.42 -27.56
N ALA A 582 -42.50 -14.75 -27.27
CA ALA A 582 -43.31 -15.64 -28.11
C ALA A 582 -43.54 -15.06 -29.52
N GLN A 583 -43.83 -13.76 -29.62
CA GLN A 583 -43.99 -13.07 -30.90
C GLN A 583 -42.68 -13.03 -31.71
N GLN A 584 -41.54 -12.79 -31.06
CA GLN A 584 -40.22 -12.84 -31.73
C GLN A 584 -39.87 -14.25 -32.21
N LYS A 585 -40.25 -15.31 -31.49
CA LYS A 585 -40.10 -16.71 -31.96
C LYS A 585 -40.98 -16.99 -33.18
N ALA A 586 -42.27 -16.65 -33.10
CA ALA A 586 -43.23 -16.82 -34.19
C ALA A 586 -42.93 -15.99 -35.46
N THR A 587 -42.04 -14.98 -35.36
CA THR A 587 -41.55 -14.20 -36.52
C THR A 587 -40.22 -14.76 -37.07
N ARG A 588 -39.58 -15.72 -36.38
CA ARG A 588 -38.32 -16.36 -36.78
C ARG A 588 -38.48 -17.77 -37.35
N GLU A 589 -39.60 -18.43 -37.08
CA GLU A 589 -40.01 -19.65 -37.77
C GLU A 589 -40.89 -19.26 -38.97
N PRO A 590 -40.42 -19.37 -40.23
CA PRO A 590 -41.31 -19.31 -41.39
C PRO A 590 -42.29 -20.49 -41.30
N ALA A 591 -43.54 -20.27 -41.68
CA ALA A 591 -44.53 -21.35 -41.69
C ALA A 591 -44.23 -22.32 -42.85
N ASP A 592 -43.62 -23.48 -42.54
CA ASP A 592 -43.56 -24.59 -43.47
C ASP A 592 -44.97 -25.07 -43.83
N GLY A 593 -45.19 -25.31 -45.11
CA GLY A 593 -46.53 -25.46 -45.69
C GLY A 593 -47.22 -26.80 -45.39
N PRO A 594 -48.55 -26.87 -45.56
CA PRO A 594 -49.32 -28.08 -45.26
C PRO A 594 -49.13 -29.16 -46.34
N THR A 595 -48.19 -30.08 -46.13
CA THR A 595 -48.09 -31.34 -46.90
C THR A 595 -49.15 -32.33 -46.42
N GLY A 596 -50.38 -32.19 -46.92
CA GLY A 596 -51.48 -33.10 -46.60
C GLY A 596 -51.44 -34.40 -47.41
N THR A 597 -51.33 -35.53 -46.72
CA THR A 597 -51.66 -36.86 -47.26
C THR A 597 -52.45 -37.63 -46.19
N PRO A 598 -53.73 -37.98 -46.43
CA PRO A 598 -54.51 -38.75 -45.46
C PRO A 598 -54.06 -40.21 -45.41
N ALA A 599 -54.24 -40.86 -44.26
CA ALA A 599 -53.95 -42.28 -44.09
C ALA A 599 -54.89 -43.14 -44.96
N GLY A 600 -54.34 -44.22 -45.54
CA GLY A 600 -55.13 -45.20 -46.27
C GLY A 600 -55.98 -46.07 -45.35
N ALA A 601 -57.11 -46.55 -45.87
CA ALA A 601 -57.92 -47.60 -45.28
C ALA A 601 -58.28 -48.61 -46.37
N ASP A 602 -57.78 -49.85 -46.25
CA ASP A 602 -58.10 -50.94 -47.16
C ASP A 602 -59.53 -51.44 -46.97
N SER A 603 -60.26 -51.72 -48.05
CA SER A 603 -61.21 -52.83 -48.05
C SER A 603 -61.58 -53.36 -49.46
N HIS A 604 -60.90 -54.45 -49.82
CA HIS A 604 -61.51 -55.71 -50.30
C HIS A 604 -62.10 -55.91 -51.73
N VAL A 605 -61.82 -57.14 -52.21
CA VAL A 605 -62.59 -57.98 -53.17
C VAL A 605 -62.60 -57.53 -54.64
N GLY A 606 -61.74 -58.16 -55.44
CA GLY A 606 -61.76 -58.09 -56.90
C GLY A 606 -62.40 -59.32 -57.57
N ALA A 607 -62.28 -59.42 -58.90
CA ALA A 607 -62.67 -60.61 -59.66
C ALA A 607 -61.79 -60.86 -60.89
N ARG A 608 -61.39 -62.12 -61.06
CA ARG A 608 -61.07 -62.85 -62.30
C ARG A 608 -60.09 -62.25 -63.34
N ARG A 609 -58.96 -62.96 -63.45
CA ARG A 609 -58.20 -63.32 -64.68
C ARG A 609 -58.74 -62.80 -66.02
N GLY A 610 -57.88 -62.09 -66.74
CA GLY A 610 -57.75 -62.07 -68.19
C GLY A 610 -56.27 -62.14 -68.51
#